data_AF-A0A5K3ES90-F1
#
_entry.id   AF-A0A5K3ES90-F1
#
_cell.length_a   1.000
_cell.length_b   1.000
_cell.length_c   1.000
_cell.angle_alpha   90.00
_cell.angle_beta   90.00
_cell.angle_gamma   90.00
#
_symmetry.space_group_name_H-M   'P 1'
#
loop_
_entity.id
_entity.type
_entity.pdbx_description
1 polymer ?
#
loop_
_entity_poly.entity_id
_entity_poly.type
_entity_poly.pdbx_seq_one_letter_code
_entity_poly.pdbx_strand_id
1 'polypeptide(L)'
;MSSGRIARSSTNWAHLHRHCPKHQLEQFRDLKTKTDGLVSRISCLPEKLPEINWDHYQKVVPVPGLVDKFKKEYMSLQVPAPTDSKNLGKMVDAQATKMVTPFLSLFCF
;
A
#
# COMPACT_ATOMS: atom_id res chain seq x y z
N MET A 1 2.88 -14.23 0.20
CA MET A 1 3.29 -12.91 0.73
C MET A 1 3.69 -12.10 -0.48
N SER A 2 2.91 -11.09 -0.87
CA SER A 2 3.17 -10.29 -2.09
C SER A 2 4.43 -9.45 -1.94
N SER A 3 5.57 -10.10 -2.17
CA SER A 3 6.90 -9.55 -1.88
C SER A 3 7.38 -8.57 -2.94
N GLY A 4 6.77 -8.57 -4.13
CA GLY A 4 7.15 -7.69 -5.24
C GLY A 4 6.39 -6.35 -5.31
N ARG A 5 5.29 -6.19 -4.56
CA ARG A 5 4.36 -5.04 -4.71
C ARG A 5 4.41 -4.04 -3.55
N ILE A 6 4.95 -4.44 -2.40
CA ILE A 6 4.86 -3.66 -1.17
C ILE A 6 6.28 -3.46 -0.63
N ALA A 7 6.73 -2.21 -0.59
CA ALA A 7 7.93 -1.83 0.15
C ALA A 7 7.63 -1.96 1.64
N ARG A 8 8.19 -2.98 2.30
CA ARG A 8 8.11 -3.13 3.75
C ARG A 8 9.07 -2.13 4.40
N SER A 9 8.57 -1.00 4.87
CA SER A 9 9.40 -0.05 5.62
C SER A 9 9.69 -0.59 7.03
N SER A 10 10.98 -0.72 7.37
CA SER A 10 11.42 -1.05 8.72
C SER A 10 11.51 0.21 9.57
N THR A 11 10.36 0.72 10.02
CA THR A 11 10.31 1.93 10.88
C THR A 11 10.62 1.59 12.34
N ASN A 12 11.67 2.20 12.90
CA ASN A 12 11.99 2.08 14.33
C ASN A 12 11.12 3.05 15.17
N TRP A 13 9.98 2.55 15.66
CA TRP A 13 9.02 3.34 16.44
C TRP A 13 9.56 3.83 17.80
N ALA A 14 10.44 3.06 18.44
CA ALA A 14 11.02 3.42 19.74
C ALA A 14 11.97 4.62 19.61
N HIS A 15 12.77 4.65 18.53
CA HIS A 15 13.61 5.79 18.23
C HIS A 15 12.78 7.04 17.91
N LEU A 16 11.75 6.90 17.08
CA LEU A 16 10.90 8.03 16.68
C LEU A 16 10.14 8.64 17.88
N HIS A 17 9.69 7.81 18.82
CA HIS A 17 9.02 8.28 20.03
C HIS A 17 9.94 9.14 20.93
N ARG A 18 11.25 8.84 20.99
CA ARG A 18 12.22 9.61 21.79
C ARG A 18 12.46 11.02 21.25
N HIS A 19 12.36 11.21 19.93
CA HIS A 19 12.59 12.50 19.26
C HIS A 19 11.31 13.33 19.09
N CYS A 20 10.15 12.79 19.48
CA CYS A 20 8.88 13.48 19.29
C CYS A 20 8.66 14.52 20.41
N PRO A 21 8.39 15.80 20.08
CA PRO A 21 8.07 16.81 21.07
C PRO A 21 6.71 16.51 21.73
N LYS A 22 6.57 16.86 23.03
CA LYS A 22 5.41 16.47 23.86
C LYS A 22 4.05 16.90 23.31
N HIS A 23 3.99 18.03 22.59
CA HIS A 23 2.75 18.54 21.98
C HIS A 23 2.32 17.75 20.73
N GLN A 24 3.19 16.92 20.16
CA GLN A 24 2.96 16.18 18.91
C GLN A 24 2.67 14.69 19.14
N LEU A 25 2.64 14.23 20.40
CA LEU A 25 2.46 12.81 20.73
C LEU A 25 1.15 12.23 20.19
N GLU A 26 0.06 13.01 20.16
CA GLU A 26 -1.21 12.58 19.57
C GLU A 26 -1.09 12.32 18.07
N GLN A 27 -0.44 13.24 17.33
CA GLN A 27 -0.20 13.05 15.89
C GLN A 27 0.68 11.83 15.60
N PHE A 28 1.65 11.54 16.48
CA PHE A 28 2.49 10.35 16.38
C PHE A 28 1.69 9.05 16.61
N ARG A 29 0.78 9.04 17.60
CA ARG A 29 -0.11 7.89 17.86
C ARG A 29 -1.06 7.63 16.69
N ASP A 30 -1.60 8.69 16.09
CA ASP A 30 -2.45 8.59 14.90
C ASP A 30 -1.69 8.00 13.72
N LEU A 31 -0.47 8.48 13.47
CA LEU A 31 0.40 7.96 12.41
C LEU A 31 0.64 6.46 12.61
N LYS A 32 1.06 6.07 13.81
CA LYS A 32 1.33 4.67 14.14
C LYS A 32 0.11 3.79 13.90
N THR A 33 -1.05 4.20 14.39
CA THR A 33 -2.32 3.44 14.23
C THR A 33 -2.69 3.27 12.77
N LYS A 34 -2.55 4.34 11.96
CA LYS A 34 -2.82 4.29 10.51
C LYS A 34 -1.84 3.36 9.80
N THR A 35 -0.55 3.44 10.11
CA THR A 35 0.48 2.59 9.52
C THR A 35 0.25 1.12 9.88
N ASP A 36 0.05 0.80 11.15
CA ASP A 36 -0.20 -0.58 11.61
C ASP A 36 -1.48 -1.15 10.97
N GLY A 37 -2.54 -0.33 10.87
CA GLY A 37 -3.79 -0.72 10.20
C GLY A 37 -3.67 -0.92 8.69
N LEU A 38 -2.74 -0.23 8.02
CA LEU A 38 -2.43 -0.47 6.61
C LEU A 38 -1.61 -1.75 6.43
N VAL A 39 -0.58 -1.95 7.26
CA VAL A 39 0.27 -3.14 7.22
C VAL A 39 -0.55 -4.42 7.45
N SER A 40 -1.47 -4.39 8.43
CA SER A 40 -2.39 -5.50 8.69
C SER A 40 -3.25 -5.81 7.46
N ARG A 41 -3.92 -4.79 6.91
CA ARG A 41 -4.77 -4.94 5.71
C ARG A 41 -4.00 -5.49 4.51
N ILE A 42 -2.80 -4.96 4.27
CA ILE A 42 -1.93 -5.40 3.17
C ILE A 42 -1.48 -6.86 3.38
N SER A 43 -1.17 -7.25 4.61
CA SER A 43 -0.74 -8.62 4.93
C SER A 43 -1.85 -9.65 4.76
N CYS A 44 -3.11 -9.24 4.94
CA CYS A 44 -4.28 -10.08 4.72
C CYS A 44 -4.66 -10.24 3.24
N LEU A 45 -4.14 -9.40 2.34
CA LEU A 45 -4.45 -9.51 0.91
C LEU A 45 -3.64 -10.65 0.27
N PRO A 46 -4.30 -11.68 -0.29
CA PRO A 46 -3.61 -12.73 -1.02
C PRO A 46 -3.00 -12.17 -2.31
N GLU A 47 -1.82 -12.68 -2.67
CA GLU A 47 -1.02 -12.19 -3.81
C GLU A 47 -1.64 -12.51 -5.17
N LYS A 48 -2.46 -13.56 -5.23
CA LYS A 48 -3.23 -13.97 -6.40
C LYS A 48 -4.69 -14.09 -5.99
N LEU A 49 -5.59 -13.66 -6.86
CA LEU A 49 -7.00 -13.99 -6.69
C LEU A 49 -7.14 -15.52 -6.70
N PRO A 50 -8.00 -16.11 -5.85
CA PRO A 50 -8.27 -17.53 -5.89
C PRO A 50 -8.73 -17.91 -7.30
N GLU A 51 -8.17 -18.99 -7.83
CA GLU A 51 -8.48 -19.45 -9.19
C GLU A 51 -9.97 -19.81 -9.28
N ILE A 52 -10.63 -19.28 -10.31
CA ILE A 52 -12.05 -19.57 -10.57
C ILE A 52 -12.15 -20.99 -11.12
N ASN A 53 -12.96 -21.83 -10.49
CA ASN A 53 -13.24 -23.18 -10.97
C ASN A 53 -14.26 -23.15 -12.13
N TRP A 54 -13.76 -22.95 -13.34
CA TRP A 54 -14.59 -22.85 -14.56
C TRP A 54 -15.32 -24.16 -14.91
N ASP A 55 -14.74 -25.33 -14.58
CA ASP A 55 -15.35 -26.64 -14.84
C ASP A 55 -16.63 -26.86 -14.04
N HIS A 56 -16.71 -26.34 -12.82
CA HIS A 56 -17.94 -26.39 -12.02
C HIS A 56 -19.03 -25.53 -12.67
N TYR A 57 -18.70 -24.30 -13.07
CA TYR A 57 -19.68 -23.39 -13.68
C TYR A 57 -20.16 -23.88 -15.04
N GLN A 58 -19.32 -24.54 -15.82
CA GLN A 58 -19.71 -25.13 -17.10
C GLN A 58 -20.77 -26.24 -16.95
N LYS A 59 -20.78 -26.95 -15.81
CA LYS A 59 -21.77 -28.01 -15.51
C LYS A 59 -23.08 -27.49 -14.94
N VAL A 60 -23.04 -26.36 -14.22
CA VAL A 60 -24.21 -25.81 -13.52
C VAL A 60 -24.98 -24.81 -14.39
N VAL A 61 -24.29 -24.09 -15.29
CA VAL A 61 -24.92 -23.06 -16.13
C VAL A 61 -25.64 -23.71 -17.32
N PRO A 62 -26.98 -23.58 -17.44
CA PRO A 62 -27.75 -24.21 -18.53
C PRO A 62 -27.55 -23.51 -19.89
N VAL A 63 -26.99 -22.30 -19.89
CA VAL A 63 -26.84 -21.47 -21.09
C VAL A 63 -25.51 -21.79 -21.77
N PRO A 64 -25.53 -22.39 -22.98
CA PRO A 64 -24.30 -22.73 -23.70
C PRO A 64 -23.53 -21.46 -24.10
N GLY A 65 -22.22 -21.45 -23.88
CA GLY A 65 -21.30 -20.39 -24.31
C GLY A 65 -21.24 -19.13 -23.44
N LEU A 66 -21.99 -19.08 -22.32
CA LEU A 66 -21.92 -17.94 -21.38
C LEU A 66 -20.62 -17.97 -20.54
N VAL A 67 -20.21 -19.16 -20.09
CA VAL A 67 -18.99 -19.36 -19.30
C VAL A 67 -17.73 -18.99 -20.10
N ASP A 68 -17.70 -19.30 -21.40
CA ASP A 68 -16.58 -18.95 -22.29
C ASP A 68 -16.43 -17.44 -22.51
N LYS A 69 -17.56 -16.72 -22.61
CA LYS A 69 -17.55 -15.25 -22.71
C LYS A 69 -16.98 -14.62 -21.44
N PHE A 70 -17.43 -15.07 -20.26
CA PHE A 70 -16.90 -14.59 -18.99
C PHE A 70 -15.42 -14.93 -18.79
N LYS A 71 -14.99 -16.12 -19.20
CA LYS A 71 -13.56 -16.47 -19.18
C LYS A 71 -12.74 -15.52 -20.06
N LYS A 72 -13.23 -15.20 -21.26
CA LYS A 72 -12.56 -14.29 -22.20
C LYS A 72 -12.47 -12.86 -21.65
N GLU A 73 -13.57 -12.34 -21.12
CA GLU A 73 -13.61 -10.99 -20.53
C GLU A 73 -12.77 -10.90 -19.26
N TYR A 74 -12.78 -11.92 -18.41
CA TYR A 74 -11.98 -11.97 -17.18
C TYR A 74 -10.47 -11.96 -17.48
N MET A 75 -10.03 -12.72 -18.48
CA MET A 75 -8.62 -12.73 -18.89
C MET A 75 -8.20 -11.41 -19.58
N SER A 76 -9.15 -10.71 -20.22
CA SER A 76 -8.91 -9.40 -20.84
C SER A 76 -8.87 -8.25 -19.82
N LEU A 77 -9.46 -8.44 -18.64
CA LEU A 77 -9.50 -7.44 -17.57
C LEU A 77 -8.16 -7.39 -16.84
N GLN A 78 -7.28 -6.51 -17.31
CA GLN A 78 -6.09 -6.13 -16.56
C GLN A 78 -6.47 -5.03 -15.56
N VAL A 79 -6.33 -5.31 -14.26
CA VAL A 79 -6.56 -4.30 -13.23
C VAL A 79 -5.35 -3.36 -13.20
N PRO A 80 -5.48 -2.08 -13.61
CA PRO A 80 -4.37 -1.15 -13.57
C PRO A 80 -3.94 -0.91 -12.12
N ALA A 81 -2.64 -0.82 -11.89
CA ALA A 81 -2.11 -0.52 -10.58
C ALA A 81 -2.61 0.86 -10.11
N PRO A 82 -2.86 1.05 -8.80
CA PRO A 82 -3.25 2.35 -8.29
C PRO A 82 -2.11 3.36 -8.52
N THR A 83 -2.35 4.34 -9.38
CA THR A 83 -1.44 5.46 -9.61
C THR A 83 -1.54 6.41 -8.42
N ASP A 84 -0.40 6.89 -7.90
CA ASP A 84 -0.36 7.88 -6.82
C ASP A 84 -0.84 9.25 -7.32
N SER A 85 -2.16 9.43 -7.40
CA SER A 85 -2.80 10.62 -7.96
C SER A 85 -2.45 11.91 -7.22
N LYS A 86 -2.02 11.82 -5.96
CA LYS A 86 -1.75 12.98 -5.11
C LYS A 86 -0.26 13.27 -4.97
N ASN A 87 0.63 12.51 -5.65
CA ASN A 87 2.09 12.64 -5.55
C ASN A 87 2.56 12.84 -4.09
N LEU A 88 1.97 12.09 -3.16
CA LEU A 88 2.18 12.33 -1.73
C LEU A 88 3.63 12.07 -1.34
N GLY A 89 4.32 11.17 -2.04
CA GLY A 89 5.76 10.95 -1.91
C GLY A 89 6.57 12.24 -2.09
N LYS A 90 6.29 13.02 -3.15
CA LYS A 90 7.03 14.26 -3.43
C LYS A 90 6.82 15.33 -2.35
N MET A 91 5.63 15.38 -1.75
CA MET A 91 5.35 16.29 -0.65
C MET A 91 6.14 15.90 0.61
N VAL A 92 6.25 14.60 0.89
CA VAL A 92 7.03 14.08 2.02
C VAL A 92 8.52 14.33 1.80
N ASP A 93 9.03 14.12 0.59
CA ASP A 93 10.43 14.40 0.25
C ASP A 93 10.77 15.89 0.38
N ALA A 94 9.85 16.76 -0.06
CA ALA A 94 9.97 18.20 0.10
C ALA A 94 9.98 18.61 1.58
N GLN A 95 9.17 17.96 2.42
CA GLN A 95 9.18 18.19 3.87
C GLN A 95 10.47 17.69 4.51
N ALA A 96 10.97 16.52 4.12
CA ALA A 96 12.24 15.99 4.61
C ALA A 96 13.40 16.96 4.29
N THR A 97 13.42 17.50 3.07
CA THR A 97 14.43 18.48 2.65
C THR A 97 14.40 19.73 3.53
N LYS A 98 13.22 20.25 3.85
CA LYS A 98 13.03 21.43 4.72
C LYS A 98 13.50 21.21 6.17
N MET A 99 13.42 19.97 6.67
CA MET A 99 13.88 19.66 8.04
C MET A 99 15.40 19.42 8.10
N VAL A 100 16.02 19.00 6.99
CA VAL A 100 17.47 18.73 6.91
C VAL A 100 18.28 19.99 6.58
N THR A 101 17.74 20.90 5.75
CA THR A 101 18.42 22.15 5.36
C THR A 101 18.87 23.05 6.52
N PRO A 102 18.05 23.32 7.57
CA PRO A 102 18.49 24.17 8.67
C PRO A 102 19.65 23.57 9.48
N PHE A 103 19.82 22.24 9.41
CA PHE A 103 20.91 21.54 10.10
C PHE A 103 22.24 21.64 9.33
N LEU A 104 22.21 21.68 7.99
CA LEU A 104 23.40 21.91 7.18
C LEU A 104 23.85 23.38 7.16
N SER A 105 22.93 24.34 7.19
CA SER A 105 23.29 25.77 7.20
C SER A 105 23.93 26.23 8.51
N LEU A 106 23.73 25.51 9.61
CA LEU A 106 24.39 25.78 10.90
C LEU A 106 25.78 25.13 11.02
N PHE A 107 26.12 24.20 10.14
CA PHE A 107 27.39 23.46 10.16
C PHE A 107 28.39 23.95 9.10
N CYS A 108 28.01 24.96 8.31
CA CYS A 108 28.86 25.62 7.34
C CYS A 108 29.15 27.05 7.83
N PHE A 109 30.03 27.15 8.82
CA PHE A 109 30.77 28.36 9.19
C PHE A 109 32.25 27.99 9.26
#